data_AF-A0A0E0GWF5-F1
#
_entry.id   AF-A0A0E0GWF5-F1
#
_cell.length_a   1.000
_cell.length_b   1.000
_cell.length_c   1.000
_cell.angle_alpha   90.00
_cell.angle_beta   90.00
_cell.angle_gamma   90.00
#
_symmetry.space_group_name_H-M   'P 1'
#
loop_
_entity.id
_entity.type
_entity.pdbx_description
1 polymer ?
#
loop_
_entity_poly.entity_id
_entity_poly.type
_entity_poly.pdbx_seq_one_letter_code
_entity_poly.pdbx_strand_id
1 'polypeptide(L)'
;MIPVSIPEGFDITDVEEIPLCETLPSLHENIHLFSPEYCRVTSGNIIGTTSDIAFQCNPCISEDSEFGAPLLNNSSELIGMSTGYGRLYLTAISSISIARAIERTQGRQFQGVQHALQHLRSNRL
;
A
#
# COMPACT_ATOMS: atom_id res chain seq x y z
N MET A 1 -10.92 4.51 21.04
CA MET A 1 -10.98 3.43 20.02
C MET A 1 -12.37 3.47 19.42
N ILE A 2 -12.48 3.82 18.15
CA ILE A 2 -13.75 3.68 17.42
C ILE A 2 -13.77 2.22 16.94
N PRO A 3 -14.81 1.43 17.26
CA PRO A 3 -14.91 0.08 16.74
C PRO A 3 -15.17 0.18 15.24
N VAL A 4 -14.27 -0.40 14.44
CA VAL A 4 -14.51 -0.61 13.02
C VAL A 4 -15.58 -1.70 12.94
N SER A 5 -16.80 -1.31 12.58
CA SER A 5 -17.86 -2.27 12.25
C SER A 5 -17.51 -2.94 10.94
N ILE A 6 -16.99 -4.17 11.03
CA ILE A 6 -16.83 -5.07 9.88
C ILE A 6 -18.24 -5.26 9.30
N PRO A 7 -18.47 -5.01 8.00
CA PRO A 7 -19.78 -5.22 7.38
C PRO A 7 -20.27 -6.64 7.67
N GLU A 8 -21.52 -6.80 8.10
CA GLU A 8 -22.14 -8.12 8.22
C GLU A 8 -22.03 -8.84 6.88
N GLY A 9 -21.22 -9.90 6.82
CA GLY A 9 -20.94 -10.66 5.60
C GLY A 9 -19.46 -10.71 5.16
N PHE A 10 -18.54 -10.03 5.84
CA PHE A 10 -17.10 -10.24 5.59
C PHE A 10 -16.64 -11.51 6.32
N ASP A 11 -16.62 -12.63 5.61
CA ASP A 11 -16.04 -13.86 6.11
C ASP A 11 -14.50 -13.73 6.13
N ILE A 12 -13.94 -13.56 7.32
CA ILE A 12 -12.49 -13.48 7.52
C ILE A 12 -11.75 -14.76 7.09
N THR A 13 -12.47 -15.85 6.85
CA THR A 13 -11.92 -17.12 6.36
C THR A 13 -11.87 -17.23 4.83
N ASP A 14 -12.54 -16.30 4.12
CA ASP A 14 -12.58 -16.20 2.65
C ASP A 14 -11.88 -14.92 2.18
N VAL A 15 -10.70 -14.64 2.75
CA VAL A 15 -9.88 -13.48 2.39
C VAL A 15 -8.67 -13.96 1.60
N GLU A 16 -8.59 -13.59 0.32
CA GLU A 16 -7.38 -13.77 -0.46
C GLU A 16 -6.27 -12.84 0.04
N GLU A 17 -5.07 -13.38 0.22
CA GLU A 17 -3.89 -12.60 0.58
C GLU A 17 -3.51 -11.66 -0.57
N ILE A 18 -3.37 -10.36 -0.28
CA ILE A 18 -2.84 -9.41 -1.26
C ILE A 18 -1.31 -9.46 -1.22
N PRO A 19 -0.63 -9.75 -2.35
CA PRO A 19 0.84 -9.78 -2.36
C PRO A 19 1.40 -8.37 -2.11
N LEU A 20 2.45 -8.29 -1.28
CA LEU A 20 3.16 -7.03 -1.02
C LEU A 20 4.21 -6.80 -2.11
N CYS A 21 4.24 -5.59 -2.67
CA CYS A 21 5.34 -5.19 -3.54
C CYS A 21 6.62 -5.03 -2.71
N GLU A 22 7.65 -5.82 -3.04
CA GLU A 22 8.94 -5.82 -2.35
C GLU A 22 9.92 -4.77 -2.89
N THR A 23 9.55 -4.08 -3.97
CA THR A 23 10.37 -3.03 -4.59
C THR A 23 9.90 -1.64 -4.18
N LEU A 24 10.83 -0.68 -4.23
CA LEU A 24 10.48 0.72 -3.98
C LEU A 24 9.58 1.25 -5.11
N PRO A 25 8.54 2.04 -4.79
CA PRO A 25 7.70 2.66 -5.79
C PRO A 25 8.53 3.51 -6.75
N SER A 26 8.31 3.33 -8.05
CA SER A 26 9.11 3.98 -9.09
C SER A 26 8.38 5.17 -9.72
N LEU A 27 9.12 6.24 -10.06
CA LEU A 27 8.52 7.39 -10.73
C LEU A 27 7.88 6.96 -12.08
N HIS A 28 6.69 7.47 -12.37
CA HIS A 28 5.86 7.13 -13.52
C HIS A 28 5.32 5.69 -13.58
N GLU A 29 5.54 4.89 -12.54
CA GLU A 29 4.87 3.59 -12.41
C GLU A 29 3.34 3.79 -12.41
N ASN A 30 2.65 2.95 -13.18
CA ASN A 30 1.19 2.93 -13.22
C ASN A 30 0.64 2.26 -11.97
N ILE A 31 -0.42 2.84 -11.44
CA ILE A 31 -1.03 2.39 -10.19
C ILE A 31 -2.55 2.41 -10.29
N HIS A 32 -3.17 1.66 -9.40
CA HIS A 32 -4.61 1.56 -9.26
C HIS A 32 -4.99 1.82 -7.80
N LEU A 33 -5.83 2.83 -7.59
CA LEU A 33 -6.42 3.16 -6.31
C LEU A 33 -7.81 2.55 -6.25
N PHE A 34 -8.11 1.78 -5.21
CA PHE A 34 -9.45 1.24 -4.99
C PHE A 34 -10.14 2.00 -3.85
N SER A 35 -11.22 2.70 -4.16
CA SER A 35 -12.04 3.42 -3.19
C SER A 35 -13.16 2.49 -2.70
N PRO A 36 -13.05 1.90 -1.49
CA PRO A 36 -14.00 0.88 -1.03
C PRO A 36 -15.40 1.44 -0.81
N GLU A 37 -15.52 2.70 -0.39
CA GLU A 37 -16.80 3.38 -0.15
C GLU A 37 -17.64 3.49 -1.43
N TYR A 38 -16.97 3.60 -2.59
CA TYR A 38 -17.61 3.73 -3.89
C TYR A 38 -17.49 2.47 -4.75
N CYS A 39 -16.84 1.42 -4.23
CA CYS A 39 -16.52 0.20 -4.97
C CYS A 39 -15.95 0.51 -6.38
N ARG A 40 -14.96 1.42 -6.44
CA ARG A 40 -14.44 1.97 -7.69
C ARG A 40 -12.93 1.88 -7.76
N VAL A 41 -12.41 1.53 -8.94
CA VAL A 41 -10.98 1.60 -9.25
C VAL A 41 -10.68 2.86 -10.06
N THR A 42 -9.62 3.54 -9.67
CA THR A 42 -9.10 4.73 -10.34
C THR A 42 -7.63 4.52 -10.67
N SER A 43 -7.29 4.63 -11.95
CA SER A 43 -5.92 4.44 -12.42
C SER A 43 -5.17 5.76 -12.48
N GLY A 44 -3.88 5.69 -12.19
CA GLY A 44 -3.01 6.83 -12.06
C GLY A 44 -1.55 6.46 -12.27
N ASN A 45 -0.66 7.40 -11.93
CA ASN A 45 0.77 7.16 -11.93
C ASN A 45 1.48 7.87 -10.78
N ILE A 46 2.66 7.35 -10.41
CA ILE A 46 3.53 7.99 -9.43
C ILE A 46 4.16 9.23 -10.05
N ILE A 47 4.01 10.37 -9.38
CA ILE A 47 4.49 11.68 -9.85
C ILE A 47 5.61 12.25 -8.98
N GLY A 48 5.85 11.66 -7.81
CA GLY A 48 6.91 12.08 -6.91
C GLY A 48 7.22 11.02 -5.87
N THR A 49 8.48 10.92 -5.46
CA THR A 49 8.93 10.02 -4.39
C THR A 49 9.64 10.88 -3.35
N THR A 50 9.11 10.93 -2.13
CA THR A 50 9.72 11.73 -1.06
C THR A 50 10.75 10.93 -0.26
N SER A 51 10.72 9.59 -0.31
CA SER A 51 11.71 8.65 0.25
C SER A 51 11.25 7.20 0.01
N ASP A 52 11.86 6.23 0.71
CA ASP A 52 11.30 4.88 0.87
C ASP A 52 10.03 4.85 1.75
N ILE A 53 9.67 5.98 2.38
CA ILE A 53 8.54 6.10 3.30
C ILE A 53 7.24 6.42 2.58
N ALA A 54 7.26 7.41 1.70
CA ALA A 54 6.07 7.94 1.08
C ALA A 54 6.31 8.31 -0.39
N PHE A 55 5.22 8.30 -1.14
CA PHE A 55 5.20 8.71 -2.54
C PHE A 55 3.93 9.52 -2.84
N GLN A 56 4.02 10.28 -3.92
CA GLN A 56 2.95 11.10 -4.46
C GLN A 56 2.51 10.49 -5.78
N CYS A 57 1.21 10.41 -5.97
CA CYS A 57 0.63 9.92 -7.20
C CYS A 57 -0.51 10.81 -7.66
N ASN A 58 -0.71 10.83 -8.96
CA ASN A 58 -1.91 11.37 -9.58
C ASN A 58 -2.80 10.16 -9.88
N PRO A 59 -3.99 10.08 -9.30
CA PRO A 59 -5.15 10.29 -10.15
C PRO A 59 -6.05 11.44 -9.65
N CYS A 60 -6.70 12.16 -10.58
CA CYS A 60 -7.72 13.16 -10.25
C CYS A 60 -9.04 12.48 -9.88
N ILE A 61 -9.28 12.09 -8.63
CA ILE A 61 -10.66 11.91 -8.11
C ILE A 61 -10.83 12.44 -6.67
N SER A 62 -11.80 13.38 -6.59
CA SER A 62 -12.79 13.74 -5.56
C SER A 62 -12.61 13.33 -4.09
N GLU A 63 -12.42 14.38 -3.28
CA GLU A 63 -13.02 14.68 -1.96
C GLU A 63 -13.35 13.49 -1.02
N ASP A 64 -12.60 13.46 0.09
CA ASP A 64 -12.90 12.90 1.41
C ASP A 64 -12.88 11.38 1.66
N SER A 65 -12.96 10.50 0.66
CA SER A 65 -13.23 9.05 0.92
C SER A 65 -12.05 8.07 0.89
N GLU A 66 -10.81 8.53 0.70
CA GLU A 66 -9.75 7.63 0.23
C GLU A 66 -8.57 7.50 1.21
N PHE A 67 -8.71 7.97 2.45
CA PHE A 67 -7.71 7.70 3.48
C PHE A 67 -7.71 6.20 3.81
N GLY A 68 -6.54 5.57 3.74
CA GLY A 68 -6.41 4.12 3.92
C GLY A 68 -6.82 3.30 2.69
N ALA A 69 -7.20 3.93 1.57
CA ALA A 69 -7.45 3.21 0.32
C ALA A 69 -6.16 2.51 -0.17
N PRO A 70 -6.23 1.22 -0.57
CA PRO A 70 -5.07 0.51 -1.07
C PRO A 70 -4.67 1.01 -2.47
N LEU A 71 -3.37 1.08 -2.70
CA LEU A 71 -2.78 1.31 -4.01
C LEU A 71 -2.09 0.04 -4.49
N LEU A 72 -2.46 -0.40 -5.69
CA LEU A 72 -1.93 -1.58 -6.35
C LEU A 72 -1.13 -1.19 -7.60
N ASN A 73 -0.08 -1.93 -7.93
CA ASN A 73 0.55 -1.84 -9.25
C ASN A 73 -0.19 -2.70 -10.29
N ASN A 74 0.30 -2.71 -11.53
CA ASN A 74 -0.27 -3.52 -12.61
C ASN A 74 -0.20 -5.04 -12.35
N SER A 75 0.68 -5.48 -11.45
CA SER A 75 0.81 -6.89 -11.03
C SER A 75 -0.17 -7.25 -9.90
N SER A 76 -1.07 -6.34 -9.52
CA SER A 76 -1.98 -6.49 -8.39
C SER A 76 -1.28 -6.62 -7.03
N GLU A 77 -0.06 -6.10 -6.92
CA GLU A 77 0.70 -6.05 -5.67
C GLU A 77 0.42 -4.75 -4.92
N LEU A 78 0.26 -4.83 -3.60
CA LEU A 78 0.12 -3.67 -2.73
C LEU A 78 1.44 -2.89 -2.69
N ILE A 79 1.43 -1.69 -3.24
CA ILE A 79 2.57 -0.76 -3.23
C ILE A 79 2.48 0.28 -2.12
N GLY A 80 1.27 0.51 -1.59
CA GLY A 80 1.07 1.46 -0.51
C GLY A 80 -0.39 1.67 -0.14
N MET A 81 -0.61 2.56 0.82
CA MET A 81 -1.94 2.99 1.25
C MET A 81 -1.99 4.51 1.26
N SER A 82 -3.12 5.07 0.82
CA SER A 82 -3.34 6.51 0.80
C SER A 82 -3.36 7.08 2.22
N THR A 83 -2.70 8.22 2.40
CA THR A 83 -2.59 8.93 3.69
C THR A 83 -3.07 10.37 3.62
N GLY A 84 -3.47 10.86 2.45
CA GLY A 84 -4.07 12.18 2.32
C GLY A 84 -4.00 12.76 0.91
N TYR A 85 -4.67 13.89 0.74
CA TYR A 85 -4.79 14.58 -0.53
C TYR A 85 -4.14 15.96 -0.44
N GLY A 86 -3.20 16.19 -1.36
CA GLY A 86 -2.79 17.53 -1.75
C GLY A 86 -3.73 18.07 -2.83
N ARG A 87 -3.55 19.35 -3.17
CA ARG A 87 -4.41 20.06 -4.12
C ARG A 87 -4.47 19.45 -5.54
N LEU A 88 -3.45 18.67 -5.91
CA LEU A 88 -3.28 18.07 -7.26
C LEU A 88 -2.73 16.63 -7.23
N TYR A 89 -2.61 16.03 -6.05
CA TYR A 89 -1.98 14.73 -5.89
C TYR A 89 -2.45 14.03 -4.63
N LEU A 90 -2.41 12.71 -4.64
CA LEU A 90 -2.57 11.86 -3.48
C LEU A 90 -1.19 11.58 -2.88
N THR A 91 -1.10 11.56 -1.56
CA THR A 91 0.08 11.06 -0.83
C THR A 91 -0.22 9.67 -0.28
N ALA A 92 0.73 8.76 -0.43
CA ALA A 92 0.63 7.40 0.07
C ALA A 92 1.88 7.02 0.87
N ILE A 93 1.69 6.16 1.87
CA ILE A 93 2.78 5.48 2.58
C ILE A 93 3.09 4.16 1.87
N SER A 94 4.37 3.83 1.70
CA SER A 94 4.79 2.61 0.99
C SER A 94 4.44 1.34 1.76
N SER A 95 4.17 0.26 1.01
CA SER A 95 3.98 -1.09 1.56
C SER A 95 5.14 -1.53 2.47
N ILE A 96 6.37 -1.23 2.07
CA ILE A 96 7.58 -1.48 2.87
C ILE A 96 7.53 -0.75 4.22
N SER A 97 7.04 0.49 4.24
CA SER A 97 6.94 1.27 5.48
C SER A 97 5.81 0.82 6.37
N ILE A 98 4.70 0.35 5.78
CA ILE A 98 3.61 -0.31 6.52
C ILE A 98 4.15 -1.60 7.17
N ALA A 99 4.85 -2.45 6.41
CA ALA A 99 5.45 -3.68 6.93
C ALA A 99 6.41 -3.38 8.10
N ARG A 100 7.29 -2.38 7.95
CA ARG A 100 8.19 -1.92 9.03
C ARG A 100 7.43 -1.45 10.27
N ALA A 101 6.30 -0.75 10.10
CA ALA A 101 5.50 -0.28 11.23
C ALA A 101 4.83 -1.46 11.97
N ILE A 102 4.30 -2.45 11.25
CA ILE A 102 3.71 -3.66 11.82
C ILE A 102 4.75 -4.49 12.59
N GLU A 103 5.96 -4.65 12.06
CA GLU A 103 7.01 -5.38 12.77
C GLU A 103 7.44 -4.68 14.07
N ARG A 104 7.54 -3.35 14.04
CA ARG A 104 7.86 -2.55 15.24
C ARG A 104 6.78 -2.68 16.31
N THR A 105 5.50 -2.69 15.94
CA THR A 105 4.41 -2.87 16.91
C THR A 105 4.36 -4.27 17.50
N GLN A 106 4.95 -5.26 16.82
CA GLN A 106 5.15 -6.62 17.32
C GLN A 106 6.43 -6.79 18.16
N GLY A 107 7.20 -5.71 18.41
CA GLY A 107 8.41 -5.76 19.23
C GLY A 107 9.60 -6.50 18.60
N ARG A 108 9.58 -6.70 17.27
CA ARG A 108 10.66 -7.40 16.54
C ARG A 108 11.66 -6.39 15.98
N GLN A 109 12.96 -6.68 16.13
CA GLN A 109 14.00 -5.94 15.39
C GLN A 109 13.98 -6.37 13.92
N PHE A 110 14.20 -5.41 13.01
CA PHE A 110 14.18 -5.54 11.53
C PHE A 110 15.32 -6.43 11.00
N GLN A 111 15.37 -7.68 11.44
CA GLN A 111 16.23 -8.73 10.90
C GLN A 111 15.41 -9.73 10.10
N GLY A 112 14.13 -9.95 10.44
CA GLY A 112 13.28 -10.98 9.83
C GLY A 112 13.07 -10.80 8.32
N VAL A 113 12.44 -9.70 7.90
CA VAL A 113 12.18 -9.42 6.48
C VAL A 113 13.46 -9.20 5.69
N GLN A 114 14.45 -8.49 6.24
CA GLN A 114 15.76 -8.32 5.60
C GLN A 114 16.47 -9.67 5.39
N HIS A 115 16.47 -10.57 6.39
CA HIS A 115 17.03 -11.92 6.26
C HIS A 115 16.22 -12.79 5.30
N ALA A 116 14.90 -12.71 5.30
CA ALA A 116 14.06 -13.45 4.36
C ALA A 116 14.32 -13.01 2.91
N LEU A 117 14.37 -11.71 2.65
CA LEU A 117 14.70 -11.15 1.33
C LEU A 117 16.13 -11.53 0.91
N GLN A 118 17.09 -11.50 1.83
CA GLN A 118 18.46 -11.94 1.56
C GLN A 118 18.51 -13.45 1.25
N HIS A 119 17.77 -14.28 1.97
CA HIS A 119 17.73 -15.73 1.79
C HIS A 119 17.07 -16.13 0.46
N LEU A 120 15.96 -15.47 0.10
CA LEU A 120 15.30 -15.67 -1.20
C LEU A 120 16.18 -15.22 -2.38
N ARG A 121 16.99 -14.17 -2.19
CA ARG A 121 17.95 -13.69 -3.20
C ARG A 121 19.18 -14.59 -3.33
N SER A 122 19.65 -15.20 -2.23
CA SER A 122 20.80 -16.12 -2.28
C SER A 122 20.46 -17.48 -2.93
N ASN A 123 19.19 -17.87 -2.94
CA ASN A 123 18.73 -19.15 -3.53
C ASN A 123 18.33 -19.03 -5.02
N ARG A 124 18.59 -17.89 -5.68
CA ARG A 124 18.38 -17.69 -7.13
C ARG A 124 19.65 -17.93 -7.98
N LEU A 125 20.64 -18.66 -7.46
CA LEU A 125 21.81 -19.14 -8.23
C LEU A 125 21.59 -20.56 -8.74
#